data_AF-A0A967NUN5-F1
#
_entry.id   AF-A0A967NUN5-F1
#
_cell.length_a   1.000
_cell.length_b   1.000
_cell.length_c   1.000
_cell.angle_alpha   90.00
_cell.angle_beta   90.00
_cell.angle_gamma   90.00
#
_symmetry.space_group_name_H-M   'P 1'
#
loop_
_entity.id
_entity.type
_entity.pdbx_description
1 polymer ?
#
loop_
_entity_poly.entity_id
_entity_poly.type
_entity_poly.pdbx_seq_one_letter_code
_entity_poly.pdbx_strand_id
1 'polypeptide(L)' 'YQIPPEGILFEEIVGQLERDLIAQAVSITGGNVAKTARLLNLPRGTLRYKMEKYDLSGES' A
#
# COMPACT_ATOMS: atom_id res chain seq x y z
N TYR A 1 -1.71 20.49 -4.69
CA TYR A 1 -0.28 20.27 -4.41
C TYR A 1 0.54 21.16 -5.33
N GLN A 2 1.53 21.87 -4.80
CA GLN A 2 2.53 22.61 -5.57
C GLN A 2 3.90 22.00 -5.24
N ILE A 3 4.72 21.77 -6.27
CA ILE A 3 6.07 21.21 -6.12
C ILE A 3 7.03 22.38 -5.84
N PRO A 4 7.82 22.33 -4.76
CA PRO A 4 8.76 23.40 -4.44
C PRO A 4 9.98 23.38 -5.38
N PRO A 5 10.71 24.51 -5.53
CA PRO A 5 11.87 24.60 -6.41
C PRO A 5 13.00 23.61 -6.10
N GLU A 6 13.16 23.23 -4.84
CA GLU A 6 14.10 22.21 -4.37
C GLU A 6 13.71 20.77 -4.74
N GLY A 7 12.51 20.57 -5.30
CA GLY A 7 11.99 19.27 -5.69
C GLY A 7 11.35 18.50 -4.54
N ILE A 8 10.92 17.26 -4.84
CA ILE A 8 10.31 16.34 -3.87
C ILE A 8 10.91 14.94 -4.01
N LEU A 9 10.87 14.19 -2.92
CA LEU A 9 11.13 12.75 -2.93
C LEU A 9 9.86 12.03 -3.35
N PHE A 10 9.55 12.09 -4.65
CA PHE A 10 8.28 11.60 -5.20
C PHE A 10 8.01 10.14 -4.83
N GLU A 11 9.01 9.27 -5.01
CA GLU A 11 8.89 7.84 -4.70
C GLU A 11 8.61 7.57 -3.22
N GLU A 12 9.14 8.39 -2.30
CA GLU A 12 8.86 8.25 -0.86
C GLU A 12 7.43 8.67 -0.53
N ILE A 13 6.97 9.80 -1.09
CA ILE A 13 5.61 10.30 -0.87
C ILE A 13 4.57 9.31 -1.40
N VAL A 14 4.76 8.84 -2.65
CA VAL A 14 3.86 7.85 -3.26
C VAL A 14 3.95 6.52 -2.51
N GLY A 15 5.15 6.11 -2.10
CA GLY A 15 5.35 4.88 -1.34
C GLY A 15 4.65 4.91 0.03
N GLN A 16 4.69 6.05 0.73
CA GLN A 16 4.00 6.22 2.01
C GLN A 16 2.48 6.19 1.81
N LEU A 17 1.96 6.92 0.84
CA LEU A 17 0.53 6.90 0.52
C LEU A 17 0.05 5.49 0.15
N GLU A 18 0.82 4.79 -0.68
CA GLU A 18 0.52 3.41 -1.06
C GLU A 18 0.50 2.47 0.15
N ARG A 19 1.50 2.55 1.02
CA ARG A 19 1.55 1.78 2.28
C ARG A 19 0.31 2.03 3.13
N ASP A 20 -0.06 3.29 3.32
CA ASP A 20 -1.18 3.67 4.19
C ASP A 20 -2.53 3.18 3.63
N LEU A 21 -2.73 3.25 2.31
CA LEU A 21 -3.92 2.71 1.66
C LEU A 21 -4.00 1.19 1.75
N ILE A 22 -2.88 0.50 1.56
CA ILE A 22 -2.82 -0.97 1.71
C ILE A 22 -3.11 -1.37 3.15
N ALA A 23 -2.50 -0.71 4.14
CA ALA A 23 -2.73 -1.00 5.56
C ALA A 23 -4.21 -0.80 5.94
N GLN A 24 -4.83 0.29 5.49
CA GLN A 24 -6.26 0.52 5.70
C GLN A 24 -7.12 -0.57 5.06
N ALA A 25 -6.84 -0.94 3.82
CA ALA A 25 -7.60 -1.99 3.14
C ALA A 25 -7.43 -3.36 3.83
N VAL A 26 -6.22 -3.68 4.31
CA VAL A 26 -5.96 -4.89 5.12
C VAL A 26 -6.77 -4.87 6.41
N SER A 27 -6.83 -3.73 7.11
CA SER A 27 -7.65 -3.57 8.31
C SER A 27 -9.14 -3.75 8.03
N ILE A 28 -9.66 -3.11 6.97
CA ILE A 28 -11.07 -3.22 6.53
C ILE A 28 -11.45 -4.66 6.21
N THR A 29 -10.55 -5.43 5.60
CA THR A 29 -10.84 -6.80 5.17
C THR A 29 -10.50 -7.86 6.21
N GLY A 30 -9.95 -7.46 7.36
CA GLY A 30 -9.51 -8.35 8.43
C GLY A 30 -8.36 -9.26 8.02
N GLY A 31 -7.34 -8.72 7.33
CA GLY A 31 -6.16 -9.49 6.93
C GLY A 31 -6.36 -10.37 5.68
N ASN A 32 -7.55 -10.36 5.08
CA ASN A 32 -7.83 -11.23 3.95
C ASN A 32 -7.25 -10.67 2.64
N VAL A 33 -6.06 -11.15 2.26
CA VAL A 33 -5.32 -10.71 1.06
C VAL A 33 -6.18 -10.75 -0.22
N ALA A 34 -7.02 -11.77 -0.39
CA ALA A 34 -7.89 -11.88 -1.56
C ALA A 34 -8.98 -10.80 -1.60
N LYS A 35 -9.57 -10.45 -0.46
CA LYS A 35 -10.55 -9.36 -0.33
C LYS A 35 -9.86 -8.01 -0.44
N THR A 36 -8.70 -7.80 0.18
CA THR A 36 -7.90 -6.58 0.06
C THR A 36 -7.54 -6.29 -1.39
N ALA A 37 -7.08 -7.30 -2.13
CA ALA A 37 -6.73 -7.15 -3.54
C ALA A 37 -7.94 -6.70 -4.38
N ARG A 38 -9.12 -7.29 -4.12
CA ARG A 38 -10.37 -6.88 -4.77
C ARG A 38 -10.78 -5.45 -4.38
N LEU A 39 -10.66 -5.09 -3.09
CA LEU A 39 -11.02 -3.77 -2.59
C LEU A 39 -10.16 -2.67 -3.22
N LEU A 40 -8.86 -2.92 -3.41
CA LEU A 40 -7.92 -1.99 -4.04
C LEU A 40 -7.88 -2.10 -5.56
N ASN A 41 -8.68 -3.00 -6.17
CA ASN A 41 -8.64 -3.31 -7.59
C ASN A 41 -7.23 -3.67 -8.11
N LEU A 42 -6.49 -4.45 -7.32
CA LEU A 42 -5.14 -4.92 -7.62
C LEU A 42 -5.10 -6.42 -7.91
N PRO A 43 -4.23 -6.88 -8.82
CA PRO A 43 -3.90 -8.29 -8.91
C PRO A 43 -3.35 -8.80 -7.57
N ARG A 44 -3.75 -10.01 -7.14
CA ARG A 44 -3.30 -10.58 -5.85
C ARG A 44 -1.78 -10.69 -5.73
N GLY A 45 -1.08 -11.00 -6.83
CA GLY A 45 0.39 -11.06 -6.85
C GLY A 45 1.03 -9.71 -6.58
N THR A 46 0.50 -8.65 -7.21
CA THR A 46 0.93 -7.27 -6.99
C THR A 46 0.71 -6.82 -5.56
N LEU A 47 -0.47 -7.12 -4.98
CA LEU A 47 -0.75 -6.79 -3.60
C LEU A 47 0.23 -7.50 -2.66
N ARG A 48 0.49 -8.79 -2.85
CA ARG A 48 1.42 -9.55 -2.00
C ARG A 48 2.83 -8.97 -2.05
N TYR A 49 3.36 -8.67 -3.23
CA TYR A 49 4.65 -8.01 -3.36
C TYR A 49 4.70 -6.67 -2.62
N LYS A 50 3.64 -5.85 -2.72
CA LYS A 50 3.57 -4.57 -2.00
C LYS A 50 3.45 -4.78 -0.48
N MET A 51 2.68 -5.76 -0.03
CA MET A 51 2.58 -6.09 1.40
C MET A 51 3.92 -6.57 1.96
N GLU A 52 4.68 -7.38 1.24
CA GLU A 52 6.05 -7.77 1.62
C GLU A 52 6.99 -6.56 1.63
N LYS A 53 6.95 -5.72 0.59
CA LYS A 53 7.75 -4.50 0.49
C LYS A 53 7.53 -3.53 1.67
N TYR A 54 6.30 -3.44 2.17
CA TYR A 54 5.91 -2.52 3.23
C TYR A 54 5.79 -3.17 4.62
N ASP A 55 6.17 -4.44 4.74
CA ASP A 55 6.08 -5.22 5.97
C ASP A 55 4.65 -5.24 6.57
N LEU A 56 3.67 -5.42 5.69
CA LEU A 56 2.23 -5.50 6.00
C LEU A 56 1.69 -6.93 5.91
N SER A 57 2.53 -7.91 5.57
CA SER A 57 2.22 -9.34 5.68
C SER A 57 2.33 -9.74 7.16
N GLY A 58 1.24 -9.55 7.91
CA GLY A 58 1.24 -9.66 9.37
C GLY A 58 2.03 -10.85 9.94
N GLU A 59 2.96 -10.53 10.84
CA GLU A 59 3.30 -11.39 11.96
C GLU A 59 2.29 -11.15 13.09
N SER A 60 1.68 -12.24 13.56
CA SER A 60 0.68 -12.42 14.64
C SER A 60 -0.78 -12.56 14.23
#